data_AF-A0A8S9JTY5-F1
#
_entry.id   AF-A0A8S9JTY5-F1
#
_cell.length_a   1.000
_cell.length_b   1.000
_cell.length_c   1.000
_cell.angle_alpha   90.00
_cell.angle_beta   90.00
_cell.angle_gamma   90.00
#
_symmetry.space_group_name_H-M   'P 1'
#
loop_
_entity.id
_entity.type
_entity.pdbx_description
1 polymer ?
#
loop_
_entity_poly.entity_id
_entity_poly.type
_entity_poly.pdbx_seq_one_letter_code
_entity_poly.pdbx_strand_id
1 'polypeptide(L)'
;MSEILSSLRSLMASHSPPLDALVVPSEDYHQSEYVSARDKRREFVSGFTGSAGMRSVVASCKLIAITQLVHHGMLFVPIGYTFGAGMFKMDSIRGGSPYGAGVFAGDGSREATETELALAEHQGNYMATIVKRLGQP
;
A
#
# COMPACT_ATOMS: atom_id res chain seq x y z
N MET A 1 -11.22 -1.06 23.82
CA MET A 1 -10.55 -0.61 22.58
C MET A 1 -9.38 0.35 22.85
N SER A 2 -9.51 1.31 23.79
CA SER A 2 -8.46 2.31 24.10
C SER A 2 -7.21 1.75 24.80
N GLU A 3 -7.34 0.75 25.68
CA GLU A 3 -6.23 0.25 26.51
C GLU A 3 -5.12 -0.51 25.76
N ILE A 4 -5.46 -1.29 24.74
CA ILE A 4 -4.48 -2.04 23.94
C ILE A 4 -3.59 -1.08 23.15
N LEU A 5 -4.21 -0.09 22.50
CA LEU A 5 -3.49 0.92 21.72
C LEU A 5 -2.65 1.84 22.62
N SER A 6 -3.13 2.20 23.81
CA SER A 6 -2.32 2.99 24.75
C SER A 6 -1.11 2.20 25.26
N SER A 7 -1.30 0.92 25.60
CA SER A 7 -0.21 0.04 26.04
C SER A 7 0.82 -0.17 24.94
N LEU A 8 0.36 -0.36 23.70
CA LEU A 8 1.22 -0.52 22.53
C LEU A 8 2.06 0.74 22.25
N ARG A 9 1.45 1.92 22.35
CA ARG A 9 2.16 3.20 22.19
C ARG A 9 3.22 3.41 23.27
N SER A 10 2.90 3.07 24.53
CA SER A 10 3.87 3.12 25.63
C SER A 10 5.06 2.16 25.38
N LEU A 11 4.80 0.96 24.86
CA LEU A 11 5.84 -0.02 24.52
C LEU A 11 6.70 0.41 23.32
N MET A 12 6.09 1.04 22.32
CA MET A 12 6.81 1.60 21.17
C MET A 12 7.75 2.75 21.61
N ALA A 13 7.29 3.57 22.56
CA ALA A 13 8.09 4.65 23.15
C ALA A 13 9.20 4.16 24.08
N SER A 14 9.08 2.96 24.66
CA SER A 14 10.10 2.38 25.55
C SER A 14 11.27 1.71 24.83
N HIS A 15 11.21 1.57 23.49
CA HIS A 15 12.33 1.07 22.69
C HIS A 15 13.37 2.17 22.45
N SER A 16 14.62 1.79 22.23
CA SER A 16 15.70 2.73 21.89
C SER A 16 16.44 2.24 20.63
N PRO A 17 16.33 2.94 19.49
CA PRO A 17 15.51 4.15 19.29
C PRO A 17 13.99 3.86 19.41
N PRO A 18 13.17 4.86 19.78
CA PRO A 18 11.72 4.72 19.81
C PRO A 18 11.17 4.28 18.45
N LEU A 19 10.14 3.44 18.45
CA LEU A 19 9.49 2.97 17.23
C LEU A 19 8.41 3.96 16.79
N ASP A 20 8.56 4.58 15.63
CA ASP A 20 7.58 5.55 15.10
C ASP A 20 6.35 4.87 14.47
N ALA A 21 6.49 3.64 14.00
CA ALA A 21 5.43 2.90 13.35
C ALA A 21 5.54 1.40 13.64
N LEU A 22 4.37 0.74 13.76
CA LEU A 22 4.26 -0.71 13.89
C LEU A 22 3.27 -1.22 12.84
N VAL A 23 3.75 -2.13 12.00
CA VAL A 23 2.91 -2.77 10.97
C VAL A 23 2.31 -4.03 11.55
N VAL A 24 0.97 -4.09 11.57
CA VAL A 24 0.22 -5.28 11.96
C VAL A 24 -0.40 -5.88 10.70
N PRO A 25 0.17 -6.96 10.14
CA PRO A 25 -0.37 -7.60 8.95
C PRO A 25 -1.75 -8.21 9.25
N SER A 26 -2.57 -8.29 8.20
CA SER A 26 -3.87 -8.96 8.30
C SER A 26 -3.77 -10.47 8.11
N GLU A 27 -2.64 -10.91 7.57
CA GLU A 27 -2.42 -12.24 7.05
C GLU A 27 -1.56 -13.10 7.99
N ASP A 28 -1.64 -14.42 7.82
CA ASP A 28 -0.74 -15.38 8.46
C ASP A 28 0.55 -15.57 7.64
N TYR A 29 1.45 -16.44 8.10
CA TYR A 29 2.71 -16.74 7.41
C TYR A 29 2.52 -17.35 6.01
N HIS A 30 1.31 -17.79 5.68
CA HIS A 30 0.93 -18.37 4.39
C HIS A 30 0.05 -17.44 3.56
N GLN A 31 -0.17 -16.21 4.04
CA GLN A 31 -0.93 -15.17 3.36
C GLN A 31 -2.40 -15.52 3.13
N SER A 32 -2.97 -16.32 4.04
CA SER A 32 -4.38 -16.70 3.98
C SER A 32 -5.28 -15.47 4.11
N GLU A 33 -6.26 -15.34 3.21
CA GLU A 33 -7.30 -14.31 3.33
C GLU A 33 -8.16 -14.50 4.60
N TYR A 34 -8.41 -15.76 4.95
CA TYR A 34 -9.08 -16.16 6.19
C TYR A 34 -8.06 -16.79 7.13
N VAL A 35 -7.63 -16.01 8.12
CA VAL A 35 -6.63 -16.44 9.09
C VAL A 35 -7.27 -17.08 10.32
N SER A 36 -6.52 -18.00 10.95
CA SER A 36 -6.93 -18.63 12.21
C SER A 36 -7.14 -17.58 13.32
N ALA A 37 -7.92 -17.92 14.37
CA ALA A 37 -8.13 -17.00 15.49
C ALA A 37 -6.82 -16.48 16.12
N ARG A 38 -5.74 -17.27 16.03
CA ARG A 38 -4.41 -16.90 16.54
C ARG A 38 -3.70 -15.85 15.67
N ASP A 39 -4.04 -15.78 14.39
CA ASP A 39 -3.39 -14.94 13.39
C ASP A 39 -4.18 -13.65 13.08
N LYS A 40 -5.36 -13.49 13.69
CA LYS A 40 -6.21 -12.28 13.65
C LYS A 40 -5.62 -11.08 14.39
N ARG A 41 -4.33 -10.80 14.20
CA ARG A 41 -3.57 -9.73 14.91
C ARG A 41 -4.17 -8.35 14.67
N ARG A 42 -4.62 -8.07 13.44
CA ARG A 42 -5.29 -6.80 13.09
C ARG A 42 -6.61 -6.63 13.85
N GLU A 43 -7.45 -7.64 13.87
CA GLU A 43 -8.73 -7.63 14.60
C GLU A 43 -8.48 -7.49 16.11
N PHE A 44 -7.47 -8.19 16.64
CA PHE A 44 -7.09 -8.10 18.05
C PHE A 44 -6.63 -6.68 18.46
N VAL A 45 -5.82 -6.03 17.63
CA VAL A 45 -5.28 -4.68 17.93
C VAL A 45 -6.30 -3.57 17.67
N SER A 46 -7.16 -3.72 16.66
CA SER A 46 -8.02 -2.64 16.15
C SER A 46 -9.53 -2.84 16.32
N GLY A 47 -9.98 -4.06 16.63
CA GLY A 47 -11.40 -4.43 16.67
C GLY A 47 -12.10 -4.51 15.31
N PHE A 48 -11.35 -4.38 14.20
CA PHE A 48 -11.91 -4.39 12.85
C PHE A 48 -12.05 -5.82 12.30
N THR A 49 -13.25 -6.18 11.86
CA THR A 49 -13.64 -7.55 11.45
C THR A 49 -13.94 -7.72 9.95
N GLY A 50 -13.62 -6.74 9.10
CA GLY A 50 -13.89 -6.79 7.65
C GLY A 50 -12.78 -7.43 6.80
N SER A 51 -13.15 -8.10 5.70
CA SER A 51 -12.20 -8.62 4.67
C SER A 51 -11.81 -7.54 3.63
N ALA A 52 -12.70 -6.59 3.34
CA ALA A 52 -12.45 -5.47 2.46
C ALA A 52 -12.08 -4.21 3.25
N GLY A 53 -10.79 -3.90 3.34
CA GLY A 53 -10.30 -2.69 3.99
C GLY A 53 -8.97 -2.87 4.71
N MET A 54 -7.86 -2.67 3.99
CA MET A 54 -6.55 -2.46 4.60
C MET A 54 -6.49 -1.00 5.06
N ARG A 55 -6.59 -0.76 6.38
CA ARG A 55 -6.26 0.54 6.98
C ARG A 55 -4.74 0.61 7.19
N SER A 56 -4.05 1.35 6.35
CA SER A 56 -2.64 1.68 6.49
C SER A 56 -2.46 2.92 7.37
N VAL A 57 -1.62 2.80 8.39
CA VAL A 57 -0.90 3.95 8.93
C VAL A 57 0.46 3.92 8.20
N VAL A 58 0.62 4.80 7.21
CA VAL A 58 1.81 5.04 6.34
C VAL A 58 1.88 4.28 4.99
N ALA A 59 2.45 4.99 4.01
CA ALA A 59 2.54 4.87 2.55
C ALA A 59 3.02 3.54 1.89
N SER A 60 3.00 2.40 2.58
CA SER A 60 3.80 1.21 2.20
C SER A 60 3.07 0.07 1.48
N CYS A 61 1.76 0.17 1.17
CA CYS A 61 0.99 -0.94 0.56
C CYS A 61 1.63 -1.52 -0.71
N LYS A 62 2.36 -0.72 -1.49
CA LYS A 62 3.02 -1.19 -2.72
C LYS A 62 4.34 -1.91 -2.46
N LEU A 63 5.08 -1.48 -1.45
CA LEU A 63 6.39 -2.06 -1.12
C LEU A 63 6.27 -3.50 -0.62
N ILE A 64 5.16 -3.83 0.07
CA ILE A 64 4.92 -5.18 0.57
C ILE A 64 4.57 -6.14 -0.59
N ALA A 65 3.77 -5.71 -1.56
CA ALA A 65 3.40 -6.52 -2.72
C ALA A 65 4.61 -6.88 -3.61
N ILE A 66 5.61 -5.99 -3.72
CA ILE A 66 6.84 -6.25 -4.49
C ILE A 66 7.54 -7.52 -4.01
N THR A 67 7.59 -7.74 -2.69
CA THR A 67 8.26 -8.94 -2.15
C THR A 67 7.60 -10.24 -2.63
N GLN A 68 6.26 -10.27 -2.77
CA GLN A 68 5.55 -11.45 -3.26
C GLN A 68 5.78 -11.70 -4.74
N LEU A 69 5.68 -10.64 -5.55
CA LEU A 69 5.89 -10.73 -6.99
C LEU A 69 7.31 -11.20 -7.29
N VAL A 70 8.31 -10.65 -6.59
CA VAL A 70 9.72 -11.02 -6.79
C VAL A 70 10.01 -12.45 -6.32
N HIS A 71 9.42 -12.93 -5.22
CA HIS A 71 9.55 -14.34 -4.80
C HIS A 71 9.00 -15.33 -5.83
N HIS A 72 7.92 -14.98 -6.53
CA HIS A 72 7.37 -15.79 -7.62
C HIS A 72 8.12 -15.61 -8.95
N GLY A 73 9.25 -14.90 -8.97
CA GLY A 73 10.04 -14.66 -10.17
C GLY A 73 9.41 -13.67 -11.15
N MET A 74 8.43 -12.87 -10.70
CA MET A 74 7.80 -11.85 -11.52
C MET A 74 8.65 -10.57 -11.51
N LEU A 75 8.74 -9.93 -12.67
CA LEU A 75 9.40 -8.64 -12.83
C LEU A 75 8.46 -7.51 -12.36
N PHE A 76 8.91 -6.74 -11.37
CA PHE A 76 8.22 -5.52 -10.92
C PHE A 76 8.68 -4.30 -11.72
N VAL A 77 7.73 -3.58 -12.33
CA VAL A 77 8.00 -2.38 -13.11
C VAL A 77 7.38 -1.15 -12.43
N PRO A 78 8.17 -0.33 -11.70
CA PRO A 78 7.69 0.93 -11.15
C PRO A 78 7.58 2.00 -12.24
N ILE A 79 6.69 2.98 -12.05
CA ILE A 79 6.53 4.12 -12.97
C ILE A 79 7.59 5.21 -12.75
N GLY A 80 8.24 5.25 -11.58
CA GLY A 80 9.17 6.31 -11.22
C GLY A 80 8.52 7.70 -11.29
N TYR A 81 9.30 8.70 -11.70
CA TYR A 81 8.79 10.06 -11.96
C TYR A 81 8.50 10.31 -13.45
N THR A 82 8.29 9.24 -14.25
CA THR A 82 8.13 9.35 -15.72
C THR A 82 6.84 10.04 -16.15
N PHE A 83 5.86 10.19 -15.25
CA PHE A 83 4.66 11.00 -15.46
C PHE A 83 4.96 12.53 -15.42
N GLY A 84 6.22 12.92 -15.27
CA GLY A 84 6.70 14.27 -15.48
C GLY A 84 6.12 15.29 -14.49
N ALA A 85 5.80 16.49 -14.99
CA ALA A 85 5.25 17.58 -14.17
C ALA A 85 3.98 17.18 -13.41
N GLY A 86 3.20 16.23 -13.94
CA GLY A 86 2.03 15.68 -13.26
C GLY A 86 2.35 15.04 -11.89
N MET A 87 3.57 14.56 -11.67
CA MET A 87 3.98 14.03 -10.37
C MET A 87 4.35 15.09 -9.33
N PHE A 88 4.62 16.32 -9.76
CA PHE A 88 5.08 17.40 -8.90
C PHE A 88 4.00 18.47 -8.62
N LYS A 89 2.82 18.35 -9.25
CA LYS A 89 1.69 19.27 -8.99
C LYS A 89 1.23 19.18 -7.53
N MET A 90 1.19 20.32 -6.83
CA MET A 90 0.77 20.43 -5.43
C MET A 90 -0.52 21.25 -5.26
N ASP A 91 -1.29 21.39 -6.34
CA ASP A 91 -2.54 22.16 -6.39
C ASP A 91 -3.72 21.46 -5.71
N SER A 92 -3.68 20.13 -5.60
CA SER A 92 -4.78 19.31 -5.09
C SER A 92 -4.27 18.06 -4.38
N ILE A 93 -5.08 17.56 -3.42
CA ILE A 93 -4.84 16.27 -2.78
C ILE A 93 -5.08 15.16 -3.81
N ARG A 94 -4.10 14.27 -3.96
CA ARG A 94 -4.11 13.16 -4.91
C ARG A 94 -3.34 11.96 -4.38
N GLY A 95 -3.73 10.77 -4.83
CA GLY A 95 -2.99 9.53 -4.63
C GLY A 95 -1.88 9.32 -5.68
N GLY A 96 -1.13 8.24 -5.50
CA GLY A 96 -0.06 7.83 -6.40
C GLY A 96 1.34 8.20 -5.90
N SER A 97 2.32 7.42 -6.34
CA SER A 97 3.73 7.57 -5.96
C SER A 97 4.63 6.99 -7.06
N PRO A 98 5.95 7.13 -6.96
CA PRO A 98 6.88 6.52 -7.93
C PRO A 98 6.75 5.00 -8.06
N TYR A 99 6.15 4.33 -7.07
CA TYR A 99 5.89 2.89 -7.10
C TYR A 99 4.63 2.52 -7.90
N GLY A 100 3.81 3.49 -8.31
CA GLY A 100 2.63 3.29 -9.16
C GLY A 100 1.53 4.33 -8.91
N ALA A 101 0.51 4.31 -9.75
CA ALA A 101 -0.73 5.07 -9.65
C ALA A 101 -1.59 4.64 -8.45
N GLY A 102 -2.30 5.58 -7.85
CA GLY A 102 -3.19 5.33 -6.73
C GLY A 102 -4.19 6.45 -6.58
N VAL A 103 -5.28 6.18 -5.87
CA VAL A 103 -6.36 7.15 -5.63
C VAL A 103 -6.46 7.42 -4.14
N PHE A 104 -6.63 8.69 -3.78
CA PHE A 104 -7.01 9.07 -2.42
C PHE A 104 -8.54 8.95 -2.25
N ALA A 105 -8.99 7.95 -1.49
CA ALA A 105 -10.41 7.66 -1.34
C ALA A 105 -11.14 8.51 -0.28
N GLY A 106 -10.41 9.23 0.59
CA GLY A 106 -11.02 9.95 1.72
C GLY A 106 -11.81 9.01 2.65
N ASP A 107 -13.08 9.32 2.89
CA ASP A 107 -14.05 8.49 3.62
C ASP A 107 -14.81 7.48 2.72
N GLY A 108 -14.42 7.38 1.44
CA GLY A 108 -15.08 6.58 0.43
C GLY A 108 -16.07 7.36 -0.44
N SER A 109 -16.35 8.63 -0.12
CA SER A 109 -17.20 9.50 -0.95
C SER A 109 -16.44 10.19 -2.09
N ARG A 110 -15.10 10.21 -2.04
CA ARG A 110 -14.26 10.88 -3.03
C ARG A 110 -13.98 9.98 -4.22
N GLU A 111 -14.39 10.45 -5.39
CA GLU A 111 -14.07 9.85 -6.68
C GLU A 111 -12.64 10.14 -7.12
N ALA A 112 -12.14 9.29 -8.03
CA ALA A 112 -10.83 9.49 -8.64
C ALA A 112 -10.82 10.78 -9.48
N THR A 113 -9.81 11.63 -9.24
CA THR A 113 -9.60 12.85 -10.03
C THR A 113 -8.99 12.54 -11.40
N GLU A 114 -9.15 13.46 -12.35
CA GLU A 114 -8.55 13.33 -13.70
C GLU A 114 -7.04 13.07 -13.65
N THR A 115 -6.33 13.70 -12.72
CA THR A 115 -4.87 13.49 -12.55
C THR A 115 -4.55 12.06 -12.07
N GLU A 116 -5.36 11.48 -11.18
CA GLU A 116 -5.18 10.12 -10.68
C GLU A 116 -5.50 9.08 -11.77
N LEU A 117 -6.53 9.34 -12.59
CA LEU A 117 -6.88 8.51 -13.75
C LEU A 117 -5.80 8.58 -14.84
N ALA A 118 -5.30 9.78 -15.15
CA ALA A 118 -4.22 9.97 -16.11
C ALA A 118 -2.92 9.28 -15.65
N LEU A 119 -2.62 9.28 -14.35
CA LEU A 119 -1.48 8.54 -13.80
C LEU A 119 -1.65 7.02 -13.94
N ALA A 120 -2.87 6.50 -13.77
CA ALA A 120 -3.18 5.08 -13.97
C ALA A 120 -3.05 4.67 -15.44
N GLU A 121 -3.52 5.50 -16.36
CA GLU A 121 -3.36 5.29 -17.80
C GLU A 121 -1.87 5.29 -18.18
N HIS A 122 -1.10 6.26 -17.69
CA HIS A 122 0.35 6.32 -17.89
C HIS A 122 1.05 5.05 -17.39
N GLN A 123 0.68 4.55 -16.20
CA GLN A 123 1.21 3.29 -15.68
C GLN A 123 0.91 2.11 -16.61
N GLY A 124 -0.32 2.00 -17.12
CA GLY A 124 -0.71 0.94 -18.06
C GLY A 124 0.11 0.98 -19.34
N ASN A 125 0.24 2.16 -19.95
CA ASN A 125 1.03 2.37 -21.15
C ASN A 125 2.52 2.07 -20.95
N TYR A 126 3.07 2.47 -19.80
CA TYR A 126 4.47 2.21 -19.45
C TYR A 126 4.72 0.71 -19.28
N MET A 127 3.87 0.00 -18.52
CA MET A 127 3.97 -1.45 -18.35
C MET A 127 3.84 -2.18 -19.69
N ALA A 128 2.85 -1.84 -20.51
CA ALA A 128 2.63 -2.46 -21.82
C ALA A 128 3.84 -2.27 -22.74
N THR A 129 4.49 -1.10 -22.70
CA THR A 129 5.71 -0.83 -23.48
C THR A 129 6.88 -1.73 -23.05
N ILE A 130 7.08 -1.91 -21.73
CA ILE A 130 8.14 -2.79 -21.21
C ILE A 130 7.86 -4.25 -21.59
N VAL A 131 6.64 -4.72 -21.40
CA VAL A 131 6.23 -6.09 -21.77
C VAL A 131 6.43 -6.32 -23.28
N LYS A 132 6.06 -5.36 -24.12
CA LYS A 132 6.26 -5.44 -25.57
C LYS A 132 7.75 -5.56 -25.94
N ARG A 133 8.64 -4.86 -25.25
CA ARG A 133 10.10 -4.95 -25.47
C ARG A 133 10.67 -6.29 -25.02
N LEU A 134 10.17 -6.83 -23.90
CA LEU A 134 10.61 -8.14 -23.37
C LEU A 134 10.09 -9.31 -24.21
N GLY A 135 8.94 -9.16 -24.87
CA GLY A 135 8.35 -10.18 -25.74
C GLY A 135 8.86 -10.18 -27.18
N GLN A 136 9.78 -9.28 -27.54
CA GLN A 136 10.43 -9.31 -28.85
C GLN A 136 11.61 -10.31 -28.80
N PRO A 137 11.63 -11.32 -29.69
CA PRO A 137 12.73 -12.28 -29.78
C PRO A 137 14.04 -11.67 -30.26
#